data_AF-A0A2V7YPF8-F1
#
_entry.id   AF-A0A2V7YPF8-F1
#
_cell.length_a   1.000
_cell.length_b   1.000
_cell.length_c   1.000
_cell.angle_alpha   90.00
_cell.angle_beta   90.00
_cell.angle_gamma   90.00
#
_symmetry.space_group_name_H-M   'P 1'
#
loop_
_entity.id
_entity.type
_entity.pdbx_description
1 polymer ?
#
loop_
_entity_poly.entity_id
_entity_poly.type
_entity_poly.pdbx_seq_one_letter_code
_entity_poly.pdbx_strand_id
1 'polypeptide(L)'
;MMKKIVLVTLFVLAVAPLSAAPANLAALEAYATKALTKCPDSKITLTPINQPGPSGFVAFALKETSSDTGCGRNTFLLYSPSSSQVIIGTVFALPIDNRSAEARISATASALLKTNFAVSIAAFPLPDGLHAVSMIKPTQWGPFSYHGYLDASQRFLIIGSRGNLYVDPGTTLVESIGIENAVRRGNPKSPVKIIELSDFECPTCGRAHKDIEPLIAKNLSKIDYYRLDFPLYETHEWAFPAALGGRAIEKVA
;
A
#
# COMPACT_ATOMS: atom_id res chain seq x y z
N MET A 1 -47.88 41.10 41.86
CA MET A 1 -47.85 41.28 40.40
C MET A 1 -46.52 41.93 40.03
N MET A 2 -45.90 41.52 38.92
CA MET A 2 -44.63 41.97 38.31
C MET A 2 -43.44 41.01 38.47
N LYS A 3 -43.01 40.54 37.29
CA LYS A 3 -42.17 39.39 36.95
C LYS A 3 -40.68 39.68 37.19
N LYS A 4 -39.96 38.74 37.81
CA LYS A 4 -38.50 38.66 37.71
C LYS A 4 -38.15 38.00 36.38
N ILE A 5 -37.50 38.75 35.49
CA ILE A 5 -36.94 38.23 34.24
C ILE A 5 -35.61 37.56 34.59
N VAL A 6 -35.59 36.23 34.52
CA VAL A 6 -34.36 35.44 34.60
C VAL A 6 -33.78 35.38 33.19
N LEU A 7 -32.65 36.06 32.98
CA LEU A 7 -31.89 35.99 31.74
C LEU A 7 -31.07 34.69 31.79
N VAL A 8 -31.61 33.62 31.20
CA VAL A 8 -30.85 32.38 30.98
C VAL A 8 -29.96 32.62 29.76
N THR A 9 -28.68 32.92 30.00
CA THR A 9 -27.66 32.96 28.96
C THR A 9 -27.39 31.52 28.52
N LEU A 10 -28.04 31.12 27.43
CA LEU A 10 -27.81 29.86 26.75
C LEU A 10 -26.41 29.92 26.10
N PHE A 11 -25.39 29.40 26.79
CA PHE A 11 -24.08 29.14 26.20
C PHE A 11 -24.25 27.98 25.22
N VAL A 12 -24.62 28.29 23.98
CA VAL A 12 -24.49 27.35 22.87
C VAL A 12 -22.99 27.20 22.64
N LEU A 13 -22.40 26.14 23.20
CA LEU A 13 -21.14 25.63 22.67
C LEU A 13 -21.43 25.21 21.23
N ALA A 14 -21.17 26.13 20.31
CA ALA A 14 -21.00 25.80 18.91
C ALA A 14 -19.79 24.87 18.85
N VAL A 15 -20.05 23.57 18.82
CA VAL A 15 -19.08 22.58 18.37
C VAL A 15 -18.86 22.92 16.90
N ALA A 16 -17.89 23.79 16.63
CA ALA A 16 -17.38 23.95 15.29
C ALA A 16 -16.93 22.55 14.83
N PRO A 17 -17.37 22.05 13.68
CA PRO A 17 -16.72 20.89 13.11
C PRO A 17 -15.25 21.30 12.96
N LEU A 18 -14.36 20.52 13.57
CA LEU A 18 -12.95 20.59 13.27
C LEU A 18 -12.84 20.27 11.78
N SER A 19 -12.93 21.30 10.94
CA SER A 19 -12.67 21.19 9.51
C SER A 19 -11.18 20.94 9.43
N ALA A 20 -10.79 19.67 9.56
CA ALA A 20 -9.44 19.24 9.31
C ALA A 20 -9.07 19.78 7.93
N ALA A 21 -8.08 20.67 7.89
CA ALA A 21 -7.69 21.32 6.66
C ALA A 21 -7.40 20.20 5.64
N PRO A 22 -8.03 20.21 4.45
CA PRO A 22 -7.67 19.25 3.42
C PRO A 22 -6.17 19.45 3.18
N ALA A 23 -5.38 18.36 3.20
CA ALA A 23 -3.98 18.47 2.84
C ALA A 23 -3.88 19.23 1.52
N ASN A 24 -2.91 20.15 1.45
CA ASN A 24 -2.67 20.91 0.24
C ASN A 24 -2.47 19.91 -0.91
N LEU A 25 -3.25 20.06 -1.99
CA LEU A 25 -3.19 19.19 -3.17
C LEU A 25 -1.75 19.02 -3.67
N ALA A 26 -0.95 20.10 -3.63
CA ALA A 26 0.46 20.07 -4.00
C ALA A 26 1.31 19.11 -3.14
N ALA A 27 1.01 19.00 -1.84
CA ALA A 27 1.72 18.06 -0.96
C ALA A 27 1.35 16.61 -1.28
N LEU A 28 0.07 16.35 -1.57
CA LEU A 28 -0.40 15.02 -1.98
C LEU A 28 0.18 14.62 -3.35
N GLU A 29 0.27 15.55 -4.30
CA GLU A 29 0.91 15.34 -5.60
C GLU A 29 2.41 15.04 -5.44
N ALA A 30 3.11 15.77 -4.57
CA ALA A 30 4.52 15.52 -4.28
C ALA A 30 4.73 14.15 -3.63
N TYR A 31 3.87 13.76 -2.70
CA TYR A 31 3.90 12.42 -2.09
C TYR A 31 3.64 11.33 -3.14
N ALA A 32 2.58 11.47 -3.95
CA ALA A 32 2.25 10.52 -5.01
C ALA A 32 3.38 10.38 -6.03
N THR A 33 4.01 11.50 -6.42
CA THR A 33 5.17 11.52 -7.33
C THR A 33 6.32 10.68 -6.79
N LYS A 34 6.57 10.71 -5.48
CA LYS A 34 7.60 9.88 -4.85
C LYS A 34 7.19 8.42 -4.71
N ALA A 35 5.92 8.16 -4.39
CA ALA A 35 5.42 6.83 -4.09
C ALA A 35 5.16 5.95 -5.32
N LEU A 36 4.82 6.57 -6.47
CA LEU A 36 4.55 5.84 -7.70
C LEU A 36 5.82 5.39 -8.41
N THR A 37 5.66 4.36 -9.25
CA THR A 37 6.70 3.86 -10.15
C THR A 37 7.26 5.00 -11.00
N LYS A 38 8.56 5.00 -11.26
CA LYS A 38 9.16 6.01 -12.14
C LYS A 38 8.91 5.66 -13.59
N CYS A 39 7.98 6.37 -14.22
CA CYS A 39 7.72 6.27 -15.65
C CYS A 39 8.44 7.37 -16.46
N PRO A 40 8.87 7.09 -17.70
CA PRO A 40 9.37 8.12 -18.62
C PRO A 40 8.33 9.22 -18.87
N ASP A 41 8.77 10.48 -18.79
CA ASP A 41 7.93 11.67 -19.01
C ASP A 41 6.62 11.68 -18.19
N SER A 42 6.65 11.06 -17.00
CA SER A 42 5.47 10.84 -16.17
C SER A 42 4.78 12.15 -15.82
N LYS A 43 3.46 12.22 -16.04
CA LYS A 43 2.60 13.29 -15.54
C LYS A 43 1.58 12.71 -14.59
N ILE A 44 1.52 13.26 -13.38
CA ILE A 44 0.61 12.85 -12.33
C ILE A 44 -0.46 13.92 -12.18
N THR A 45 -1.72 13.49 -12.13
CA THR A 45 -2.85 14.37 -11.82
C THR A 45 -3.68 13.77 -10.69
N LEU A 46 -4.04 14.61 -9.72
CA LEU A 46 -4.95 14.27 -8.63
C LEU A 46 -6.26 15.05 -8.76
N THR A 47 -7.35 14.32 -8.98
CA THR A 47 -8.69 14.93 -9.11
C THR A 47 -9.55 14.56 -7.90
N PRO A 48 -10.07 15.53 -7.12
CA PRO A 48 -10.96 15.23 -6.00
C PRO A 48 -12.21 14.45 -6.43
N ILE A 49 -12.63 13.47 -5.62
CA ILE A 49 -13.84 12.69 -5.84
C ILE A 49 -14.92 13.16 -4.86
N ASN A 50 -15.98 13.78 -5.38
CA ASN A 50 -17.09 14.33 -4.59
C ASN A 50 -18.23 13.32 -4.37
N GLN A 51 -17.90 12.04 -4.23
CA GLN A 51 -18.86 10.95 -4.01
C GLN A 51 -18.57 10.24 -2.68
N PRO A 52 -19.53 9.51 -2.09
CA PRO A 52 -19.29 8.74 -0.88
C PRO A 52 -18.13 7.76 -1.07
N GLY A 53 -17.11 7.90 -0.22
CA GLY A 53 -15.93 7.03 -0.18
C GLY A 53 -15.70 6.46 1.22
N PRO A 54 -14.50 5.89 1.46
CA PRO A 54 -14.13 5.37 2.77
C PRO A 54 -14.29 6.42 3.88
N SER A 55 -14.90 6.00 4.99
CA SER A 55 -15.23 6.90 6.11
C SER A 55 -13.98 7.56 6.70
N GLY A 56 -13.98 8.89 6.82
CA GLY A 56 -12.85 9.66 7.38
C GLY A 56 -11.72 9.95 6.37
N PHE A 57 -11.91 9.61 5.10
CA PHE A 57 -10.93 9.88 4.04
C PHE A 57 -11.48 10.82 2.98
N VAL A 58 -10.61 11.73 2.52
CA VAL A 58 -10.80 12.49 1.28
C VAL A 58 -10.21 11.68 0.14
N ALA A 59 -11.02 11.36 -0.86
CA ALA A 59 -10.62 10.51 -1.98
C ALA A 59 -10.27 11.35 -3.21
N PHE A 60 -9.23 10.93 -3.91
CA PHE A 60 -8.77 11.51 -5.16
C PHE A 60 -8.58 10.40 -6.21
N ALA A 61 -8.97 10.69 -7.45
CA ALA A 61 -8.55 9.90 -8.60
C ALA A 61 -7.10 10.29 -8.93
N LEU A 62 -6.19 9.32 -8.82
CA LEU A 62 -4.78 9.46 -9.12
C LEU A 62 -4.52 8.84 -10.49
N LYS A 63 -4.10 9.68 -11.45
CA LYS A 63 -3.75 9.26 -12.80
C LYS A 63 -2.30 9.62 -13.09
N GLU A 64 -1.53 8.61 -13.49
CA GLU A 64 -0.18 8.74 -14.00
C GLU A 64 -0.18 8.36 -15.48
N THR A 65 0.26 9.30 -16.32
CA THR A 65 0.44 9.08 -17.76
C THR A 65 1.91 9.15 -18.13
N SER A 66 2.32 8.37 -19.13
CA SER A 66 3.71 8.21 -19.56
C SER A 66 3.80 8.17 -21.09
N SER A 67 4.96 8.50 -21.65
CA SER A 67 5.26 8.29 -23.07
C SER A 67 5.40 6.79 -23.41
N ASP A 68 5.84 5.98 -22.45
CA ASP A 68 5.80 4.52 -22.52
C ASP A 68 4.38 4.00 -22.24
N THR A 69 3.80 3.27 -23.20
CA THR A 69 2.45 2.69 -23.13
C THR A 69 2.34 1.53 -22.13
N GLY A 70 3.46 0.91 -21.75
CA GLY A 70 3.54 -0.10 -20.70
C GLY A 70 3.63 0.49 -19.29
N CYS A 71 3.76 1.81 -19.17
CA CYS A 71 3.88 2.52 -17.91
C CYS A 71 2.68 3.44 -17.66
N GLY A 72 2.52 3.86 -16.41
CA GLY A 72 1.40 4.68 -15.95
C GLY A 72 0.32 3.85 -15.28
N ARG A 73 -0.57 4.54 -14.57
CA ARG A 73 -1.53 3.91 -13.67
C ARG A 73 -2.73 4.82 -13.42
N ASN A 74 -3.92 4.22 -13.37
CA ASN A 74 -5.10 4.85 -12.78
C ASN A 74 -5.40 4.14 -11.45
N THR A 75 -5.47 4.89 -10.36
CA THR A 75 -5.69 4.35 -9.01
C THR A 75 -6.34 5.43 -8.14
N PHE A 76 -6.61 5.11 -6.88
CA PHE A 76 -7.08 6.09 -5.91
C PHE A 76 -5.95 6.51 -4.96
N LEU A 77 -6.00 7.78 -4.55
CA LEU A 77 -5.30 8.28 -3.37
C LEU A 77 -6.35 8.65 -2.33
N LEU A 78 -6.20 8.10 -1.13
CA LEU A 78 -7.04 8.41 0.03
C LEU A 78 -6.19 9.15 1.05
N TYR A 79 -6.66 10.30 1.52
CA TYR A 79 -6.01 11.08 2.56
C TYR A 79 -6.91 11.15 3.80
N SER A 80 -6.36 10.84 4.97
CA SER A 80 -7.03 11.00 6.27
C SER A 80 -6.56 12.29 6.94
N PRO A 81 -7.41 13.33 7.02
CA PRO A 81 -7.03 14.59 7.68
C PRO A 81 -6.79 14.47 9.19
N SER A 82 -7.40 13.48 9.85
CA SER A 82 -7.26 13.28 11.30
C SER A 82 -5.91 12.67 11.71
N SER A 83 -5.26 11.93 10.81
CA SER A 83 -4.06 11.14 11.10
C SER A 83 -2.89 11.43 10.15
N SER A 84 -3.12 12.26 9.13
CA SER A 84 -2.20 12.53 8.02
C SER A 84 -1.78 11.29 7.22
N GLN A 85 -2.54 10.20 7.32
CA GLN A 85 -2.29 8.98 6.56
C GLN A 85 -2.70 9.15 5.11
N VAL A 86 -1.90 8.57 4.21
CA VAL A 86 -2.12 8.50 2.77
C VAL A 86 -2.14 7.04 2.37
N ILE A 87 -3.15 6.64 1.61
CA ILE A 87 -3.23 5.31 1.02
C ILE A 87 -3.31 5.46 -0.50
N ILE A 88 -2.41 4.79 -1.22
CA ILE A 88 -2.45 4.72 -2.69
C ILE A 88 -2.78 3.28 -3.09
N GLY A 89 -3.91 3.11 -3.77
CA GLY A 89 -4.37 1.76 -4.12
C GLY A 89 -5.75 1.71 -4.73
N THR A 90 -6.36 0.55 -4.61
CA THR A 90 -7.68 0.23 -5.15
C THR A 90 -8.71 0.22 -4.03
N VAL A 91 -9.87 0.80 -4.29
CA VAL A 91 -11.01 0.82 -3.38
C VAL A 91 -12.12 -0.04 -3.99
N PHE A 92 -12.59 -1.02 -3.23
CA PHE A 92 -13.66 -1.92 -3.60
C PHE A 92 -14.89 -1.60 -2.77
N ALA A 93 -16.00 -1.26 -3.43
CA ALA A 93 -17.30 -1.19 -2.78
C ALA A 93 -17.78 -2.62 -2.47
N LEU A 94 -18.03 -2.90 -1.20
CA LEU A 94 -18.58 -4.17 -0.74
C LEU A 94 -20.11 -4.13 -0.89
N PRO A 95 -20.76 -5.27 -1.20
CA PRO A 95 -22.21 -5.36 -1.22
C PRO A 95 -22.78 -5.01 0.15
N ILE A 96 -23.98 -4.44 0.19
CA ILE A 96 -24.69 -4.14 1.44
C ILE A 96 -25.76 -5.20 1.59
N ASP A 97 -25.50 -6.19 2.44
CA ASP A 97 -26.41 -7.29 2.76
C ASP A 97 -26.22 -7.73 4.22
N ASN A 98 -27.00 -8.70 4.66
CA ASN A 98 -27.04 -9.14 6.06
C ASN A 98 -25.85 -10.01 6.50
N ARG A 99 -24.87 -10.26 5.62
CA ARG A 99 -23.68 -11.05 5.97
C ARG A 99 -22.68 -10.20 6.75
N SER A 100 -21.83 -10.86 7.53
CA SER A 100 -20.70 -10.19 8.20
C SER A 100 -19.74 -9.57 7.19
N ALA A 101 -18.94 -8.58 7.61
CA ALA A 101 -17.94 -7.98 6.74
C ALA A 101 -16.93 -9.00 6.21
N GLU A 102 -16.50 -9.96 7.03
CA GLU A 102 -15.61 -11.05 6.64
C GLU A 102 -16.21 -11.87 5.51
N ALA A 103 -17.49 -12.25 5.63
CA ALA A 103 -18.19 -13.04 4.61
C ALA A 103 -18.37 -12.25 3.30
N ARG A 104 -18.64 -10.94 3.39
CA ARG A 104 -18.75 -10.06 2.22
C ARG A 104 -17.40 -9.90 1.51
N ILE A 105 -16.33 -9.62 2.26
CA ILE A 105 -14.97 -9.52 1.72
C ILE A 105 -14.55 -10.85 1.10
N SER A 106 -14.77 -11.97 1.80
CA SER A 106 -14.45 -13.32 1.31
C SER A 106 -15.14 -13.59 -0.03
N ALA A 107 -16.44 -13.32 -0.14
CA ALA A 107 -17.18 -13.53 -1.37
C ALA A 107 -16.67 -12.63 -2.52
N THR A 108 -16.44 -11.34 -2.26
CA THR A 108 -15.92 -10.40 -3.26
C THR A 108 -14.51 -10.78 -3.72
N ALA A 109 -13.60 -11.06 -2.79
CA ALA A 109 -12.23 -11.46 -3.10
C ALA A 109 -12.18 -12.79 -3.86
N SER A 110 -13.00 -13.77 -3.43
CA SER A 110 -13.01 -15.09 -4.06
C SER A 110 -13.57 -15.06 -5.48
N ALA A 111 -14.55 -14.20 -5.74
CA ALA A 111 -15.07 -13.98 -7.09
C ALA A 111 -14.02 -13.34 -8.01
N LEU A 112 -13.26 -12.35 -7.52
CA LEU A 112 -12.25 -11.65 -8.31
C LEU A 112 -11.01 -12.50 -8.60
N LEU A 113 -10.52 -13.22 -7.59
CA LEU A 113 -9.27 -13.99 -7.67
C LEU A 113 -9.50 -15.46 -8.01
N LYS A 114 -10.76 -15.88 -8.18
CA LYS A 114 -11.17 -17.25 -8.52
C LYS A 114 -10.60 -18.30 -7.56
N THR A 115 -10.45 -17.95 -6.29
CA THR A 115 -9.92 -18.82 -5.23
C THR A 115 -10.52 -18.45 -3.88
N ASN A 116 -10.61 -19.39 -2.95
CA ASN A 116 -11.24 -19.14 -1.65
C ASN A 116 -10.27 -18.52 -0.65
N PHE A 117 -10.78 -17.59 0.16
CA PHE A 117 -10.03 -16.93 1.23
C PHE A 117 -10.73 -17.10 2.57
N ALA A 118 -9.96 -17.38 3.61
CA ALA A 118 -10.36 -17.07 4.97
C ALA A 118 -10.07 -15.59 5.24
N VAL A 119 -11.01 -14.86 5.83
CA VAL A 119 -10.84 -13.43 6.10
C VAL A 119 -10.83 -13.19 7.59
N SER A 120 -9.85 -12.42 8.06
CA SER A 120 -9.75 -11.94 9.43
C SER A 120 -9.70 -10.42 9.43
N ILE A 121 -10.49 -9.79 10.29
CA ILE A 121 -10.52 -8.34 10.50
C ILE A 121 -9.99 -8.07 11.91
N ALA A 122 -9.05 -7.15 12.04
CA ALA A 122 -8.53 -6.75 13.35
C ALA A 122 -9.64 -6.16 14.21
N ALA A 123 -9.76 -6.59 15.47
CA ALA A 123 -10.81 -6.14 16.37
C ALA A 123 -10.71 -4.64 16.69
N PHE A 124 -9.49 -4.12 16.79
CA PHE A 124 -9.24 -2.72 17.10
C PHE A 124 -8.95 -1.91 15.84
N PRO A 125 -9.60 -0.75 15.65
CA PRO A 125 -9.30 0.13 14.55
C PRO A 125 -7.94 0.81 14.74
N LEU A 126 -7.35 1.21 13.63
CA LEU A 126 -6.24 2.13 13.55
C LEU A 126 -6.71 3.55 13.92
N PRO A 127 -5.79 4.51 14.20
CA PRO A 127 -6.15 5.87 14.59
C PRO A 127 -7.02 6.64 13.58
N ASP A 128 -7.03 6.21 12.31
CA ASP A 128 -7.85 6.74 11.22
C ASP A 128 -9.19 6.00 11.04
N GLY A 129 -9.53 5.07 11.94
CA GLY A 129 -10.78 4.31 11.92
C GLY A 129 -10.76 3.08 11.01
N LEU A 130 -9.66 2.82 10.31
CA LEU A 130 -9.53 1.62 9.47
C LEU A 130 -9.27 0.37 10.31
N HIS A 131 -9.90 -0.73 9.95
CA HIS A 131 -9.55 -2.05 10.48
C HIS A 131 -8.61 -2.76 9.51
N ALA A 132 -7.50 -3.30 10.00
CA ALA A 132 -6.63 -4.14 9.18
C ALA A 132 -7.35 -5.43 8.79
N VAL A 133 -7.22 -5.84 7.52
CA VAL A 133 -7.82 -7.04 6.96
C VAL A 133 -6.72 -7.96 6.45
N SER A 134 -6.81 -9.24 6.81
CA SER A 134 -5.97 -10.31 6.26
C SER A 134 -6.85 -11.31 5.53
N MET A 135 -6.60 -11.49 4.23
CA MET A 135 -7.23 -12.50 3.40
C MET A 135 -6.24 -13.63 3.19
N ILE A 136 -6.49 -14.75 3.85
CA ILE A 136 -5.58 -15.87 3.99
C ILE A 136 -6.04 -16.98 3.05
N LYS A 137 -5.11 -17.49 2.24
CA LYS A 137 -5.31 -18.71 1.46
C LYS A 137 -4.28 -19.75 1.86
N PRO A 138 -4.65 -21.04 1.93
CA PRO A 138 -3.68 -22.11 2.08
C PRO A 138 -2.84 -22.23 0.79
N THR A 139 -1.55 -22.49 0.95
CA THR A 139 -0.67 -22.90 -0.15
C THR A 139 0.10 -24.15 0.28
N GLN A 140 0.71 -24.86 -0.68
CA GLN A 140 1.58 -26.00 -0.38
C GLN A 140 2.80 -25.64 0.49
N TRP A 141 3.12 -24.34 0.60
CA TRP A 141 4.24 -23.81 1.38
C TRP A 141 3.81 -23.18 2.72
N GLY A 142 2.51 -23.26 3.06
CA GLY A 142 1.93 -22.60 4.22
C GLY A 142 0.89 -21.54 3.87
N PRO A 143 0.27 -20.87 4.86
CA PRO A 143 -0.73 -19.85 4.61
C PRO A 143 -0.10 -18.59 4.01
N PHE A 144 -0.67 -18.10 2.91
CA PHE A 144 -0.33 -16.80 2.35
C PHE A 144 -1.43 -15.80 2.65
N SER A 145 -1.05 -14.57 3.00
CA SER A 145 -1.98 -13.51 3.34
C SER A 145 -1.86 -12.32 2.40
N TYR A 146 -2.98 -11.90 1.83
CA TYR A 146 -3.11 -10.57 1.25
C TYR A 146 -3.58 -9.61 2.34
N HIS A 147 -3.04 -8.41 2.35
CA HIS A 147 -3.34 -7.40 3.36
C HIS A 147 -4.15 -6.24 2.76
N GLY A 148 -5.05 -5.71 3.57
CA GLY A 148 -5.92 -4.60 3.20
C GLY A 148 -6.48 -3.88 4.41
N TYR A 149 -7.41 -2.97 4.15
CA TYR A 149 -8.08 -2.19 5.17
C TYR A 149 -9.58 -2.14 4.91
N LEU A 150 -10.38 -2.25 5.97
CA LEU A 150 -11.81 -2.04 5.94
C LEU A 150 -12.13 -0.72 6.62
N ASP A 151 -12.93 0.11 5.97
CA ASP A 151 -13.37 1.38 6.55
C ASP A 151 -14.37 1.18 7.70
N ALA A 152 -14.53 2.20 8.56
CA ALA A 152 -15.42 2.14 9.72
C ALA A 152 -16.89 1.85 9.36
N SER A 153 -17.33 2.22 8.16
CA SER A 153 -18.70 1.89 7.69
C SER A 153 -18.85 0.45 7.21
N GLN A 154 -17.75 -0.30 7.08
CA GLN A 154 -17.69 -1.65 6.52
C GLN A 154 -18.25 -1.74 5.09
N ARG A 155 -18.10 -0.67 4.30
CA ARG A 155 -18.60 -0.59 2.92
C ARG A 155 -17.48 -0.59 1.90
N PHE A 156 -16.25 -0.27 2.31
CA PHE A 156 -15.13 -0.14 1.41
C PHE A 156 -13.94 -0.98 1.90
N LEU A 157 -13.53 -1.92 1.06
CA LEU A 157 -12.25 -2.62 1.20
C LEU A 157 -11.19 -1.87 0.39
N ILE A 158 -10.08 -1.55 1.03
CA ILE A 158 -8.97 -0.80 0.44
C ILE A 158 -7.76 -1.71 0.38
N ILE A 159 -7.19 -1.89 -0.81
CA ILE A 159 -5.95 -2.63 -1.05
C ILE A 159 -4.92 -1.66 -1.63
N GLY A 160 -3.85 -1.40 -0.89
CA GLY A 160 -2.86 -0.41 -1.31
C GLY A 160 -1.75 -0.21 -0.30
N SER A 161 -0.77 0.62 -0.69
CA SER A 161 0.29 1.06 0.21
C SER A 161 -0.25 2.16 1.13
N ARG A 162 0.00 2.01 2.42
CA ARG A 162 -0.33 3.00 3.46
C ARG A 162 0.95 3.65 3.93
N GLY A 163 0.94 4.98 4.08
CA GLY A 163 2.04 5.74 4.66
C GLY A 163 1.55 7.06 5.22
N ASN A 164 2.47 7.90 5.68
CA ASN A 164 2.14 9.21 6.23
C ASN A 164 2.60 10.32 5.28
N LEU A 165 1.77 11.35 5.07
CA LEU A 165 2.06 12.46 4.16
C LEU A 165 3.43 13.14 4.43
N TYR A 166 3.87 13.13 5.68
CA TYR A 166 5.09 13.81 6.12
C TYR A 166 6.31 12.88 6.23
N VAL A 167 6.15 11.61 5.86
CA VAL A 167 7.22 10.61 5.82
C VAL A 167 7.51 10.28 4.37
N ASP A 168 8.78 10.12 4.01
CA ASP A 168 9.13 9.72 2.66
C ASP A 168 8.53 8.31 2.37
N PRO A 169 7.75 8.14 1.29
CA PRO A 169 7.12 6.87 0.99
C PRO A 169 8.13 5.75 0.72
N GLY A 170 9.35 6.10 0.28
CA GLY A 170 10.44 5.13 0.12
C GLY A 170 10.87 4.52 1.46
N THR A 171 10.92 5.32 2.54
CA THR A 171 11.20 4.82 3.88
C THR A 171 10.13 3.84 4.35
N THR A 172 8.85 4.22 4.18
CA THR A 172 7.72 3.36 4.55
C THR A 172 7.74 2.04 3.76
N LEU A 173 8.06 2.10 2.46
CA LEU A 173 8.19 0.91 1.63
C LEU A 173 9.30 -0.01 2.12
N VAL A 174 10.50 0.53 2.39
CA VAL A 174 11.65 -0.24 2.86
C VAL A 174 11.37 -0.96 4.18
N GLU A 175 10.68 -0.28 5.11
CA GLU A 175 10.26 -0.87 6.39
C GLU A 175 9.26 -2.02 6.20
N SER A 176 8.41 -1.96 5.16
CA SER A 176 7.36 -2.96 4.91
C SER A 176 7.83 -4.24 4.22
N ILE A 177 8.96 -4.21 3.48
CA ILE A 177 9.39 -5.31 2.60
C ILE A 177 10.44 -6.25 3.23
N GLY A 178 10.87 -6.00 4.48
CA GLY A 178 11.71 -6.94 5.23
C GLY A 178 13.14 -7.08 4.70
N ILE A 179 13.80 -5.95 4.39
CA ILE A 179 15.16 -5.95 3.79
C ILE A 179 16.25 -6.57 4.67
N GLU A 180 16.00 -6.77 5.96
CA GLU A 180 16.94 -7.40 6.91
C GLU A 180 17.27 -8.85 6.55
N ASN A 181 16.38 -9.53 5.82
CA ASN A 181 16.58 -10.89 5.37
C ASN A 181 17.21 -10.97 3.96
N ALA A 182 17.48 -9.84 3.31
CA ALA A 182 17.99 -9.81 1.94
C ALA A 182 19.46 -10.22 1.85
N VAL A 183 19.85 -10.75 0.68
CA VAL A 183 21.27 -10.93 0.33
C VAL A 183 21.87 -9.56 0.09
N ARG A 184 22.92 -9.20 0.83
CA ARG A 184 23.50 -7.86 0.80
C ARG A 184 24.91 -7.85 0.20
N ARG A 185 25.18 -6.91 -0.71
CA ARG A 185 26.49 -6.70 -1.34
C ARG A 185 26.85 -5.21 -1.38
N GLY A 186 28.15 -4.92 -1.41
CA GLY A 186 28.66 -3.54 -1.55
C GLY A 186 28.80 -2.76 -0.23
N ASN A 187 28.93 -1.44 -0.36
CA ASN A 187 29.32 -0.53 0.72
C ASN A 187 28.12 -0.15 1.62
N PRO A 188 28.08 -0.57 2.91
CA PRO A 188 26.97 -0.26 3.83
C PRO A 188 26.82 1.22 4.15
N LYS A 189 27.85 2.02 3.90
CA LYS A 189 27.84 3.46 4.13
C LYS A 189 27.48 4.26 2.88
N SER A 190 27.16 3.58 1.78
CA SER A 190 26.74 4.23 0.55
C SER A 190 25.39 4.96 0.76
N PRO A 191 25.26 6.21 0.29
CA PRO A 191 23.95 6.89 0.26
C PRO A 191 23.02 6.31 -0.82
N VAL A 192 23.56 5.59 -1.80
CA VAL A 192 22.79 4.93 -2.86
C VAL A 192 22.48 3.51 -2.43
N LYS A 193 21.21 3.25 -2.16
CA LYS A 193 20.66 1.92 -1.85
C LYS A 193 19.88 1.38 -3.04
N ILE A 194 20.14 0.14 -3.41
CA ILE A 194 19.41 -0.57 -4.47
C ILE A 194 18.81 -1.82 -3.83
N ILE A 195 17.49 -1.98 -3.93
CA ILE A 195 16.78 -3.17 -3.45
C ILE A 195 16.11 -3.82 -4.65
N GLU A 196 16.55 -5.01 -4.99
CA GLU A 196 15.99 -5.82 -6.07
C GLU A 196 15.06 -6.87 -5.48
N LEU A 197 13.80 -6.89 -5.92
CA LEU A 197 12.89 -8.02 -5.74
C LEU A 197 12.93 -8.85 -7.02
N SER A 198 13.22 -10.13 -6.90
CA SER A 198 13.54 -10.97 -8.06
C SER A 198 12.94 -12.36 -7.91
N ASP A 199 12.54 -12.93 -9.04
CA ASP A 199 11.96 -14.25 -9.13
C ASP A 199 12.79 -15.09 -10.12
N PHE A 200 13.13 -16.32 -9.72
CA PHE A 200 14.00 -17.23 -10.48
C PHE A 200 13.39 -17.76 -11.79
N GLU A 201 12.07 -17.83 -11.90
CA GLU A 201 11.38 -18.26 -13.12
C GLU A 201 10.89 -17.09 -13.97
N CYS A 202 10.89 -15.87 -13.44
CA CYS A 202 10.43 -14.71 -14.17
C CYS A 202 11.37 -14.36 -15.35
N PRO A 203 10.93 -14.43 -16.62
CA PRO A 203 11.80 -14.21 -17.77
C PRO A 203 12.33 -12.78 -17.86
N THR A 204 11.58 -11.80 -17.35
CA THR A 204 12.01 -10.39 -17.30
C THR A 204 13.07 -10.19 -16.22
N CYS A 205 12.95 -10.81 -15.05
CA CYS A 205 14.01 -10.82 -14.04
C CYS A 205 15.30 -11.45 -14.58
N GLY A 206 15.20 -12.57 -15.30
CA GLY A 206 16.37 -13.21 -15.93
C GLY A 206 17.06 -12.35 -16.98
N ARG A 207 16.31 -11.56 -17.78
CA ARG A 207 16.89 -10.58 -18.71
C ARG A 207 17.52 -9.41 -17.96
N ALA A 208 16.80 -8.84 -17.01
CA ALA A 208 17.28 -7.73 -16.19
C ALA A 208 18.59 -8.09 -15.47
N HIS A 209 18.71 -9.31 -14.93
CA HIS A 209 19.93 -9.78 -14.30
C HIS A 209 21.16 -9.71 -15.24
N LYS A 210 21.02 -10.14 -16.50
CA LYS A 210 22.14 -10.11 -17.48
C LYS A 210 22.65 -8.70 -17.74
N ASP A 211 21.76 -7.72 -17.76
CA ASP A 211 22.09 -6.33 -18.09
C ASP A 211 22.51 -5.52 -16.85
N ILE A 212 21.88 -5.78 -15.70
CA ILE A 212 22.06 -5.01 -14.47
C ILE A 212 23.22 -5.54 -13.62
N GLU A 213 23.41 -6.86 -13.52
CA GLU A 213 24.43 -7.45 -12.65
C GLU A 213 25.85 -6.93 -12.94
N PRO A 214 26.32 -6.80 -14.20
CA PRO A 214 27.64 -6.22 -14.48
C PRO A 214 27.79 -4.78 -13.97
N LEU A 215 26.70 -4.01 -13.99
CA LEU A 215 26.68 -2.63 -13.48
C LEU A 215 26.75 -2.61 -11.95
N ILE A 216 26.01 -3.50 -11.27
CA ILE A 216 26.05 -3.66 -9.82
C ILE A 216 27.46 -4.07 -9.39
N ALA A 217 28.02 -5.12 -9.99
CA ALA A 217 29.35 -5.65 -9.69
C ALA A 217 30.45 -4.58 -9.84
N LYS A 218 30.41 -3.78 -10.92
CA LYS A 218 31.38 -2.70 -11.16
C LYS A 218 31.28 -1.56 -10.14
N ASN A 219 30.13 -1.39 -9.49
CA ASN A 219 29.86 -0.24 -8.62
C ASN A 219 29.72 -0.59 -7.13
N LEU A 220 30.06 -1.82 -6.69
CA LEU A 220 29.89 -2.27 -5.31
C LEU A 220 30.54 -1.36 -4.24
N SER A 221 31.60 -0.61 -4.57
CA SER A 221 32.20 0.38 -3.66
C SER A 221 31.34 1.62 -3.42
N LYS A 222 30.38 1.89 -4.32
CA LYS A 222 29.53 3.09 -4.37
C LYS A 222 28.05 2.82 -4.11
N ILE A 223 27.64 1.58 -3.89
CA ILE A 223 26.23 1.20 -3.68
C ILE A 223 26.09 0.24 -2.51
N ASP A 224 24.92 0.29 -1.87
CA ASP A 224 24.45 -0.69 -0.90
C ASP A 224 23.33 -1.52 -1.57
N TYR A 225 23.65 -2.71 -2.05
CA TYR A 225 22.75 -3.54 -2.86
C TYR A 225 22.13 -4.66 -2.01
N TYR A 226 20.81 -4.80 -2.09
CA TYR A 226 20.01 -5.83 -1.44
C TYR A 226 19.24 -6.60 -2.50
N ARG A 227 19.23 -7.93 -2.39
CA ARG A 227 18.38 -8.81 -3.19
C ARG A 227 17.42 -9.57 -2.29
N LEU A 228 16.13 -9.43 -2.56
CA LEU A 228 15.03 -10.18 -1.97
C LEU A 228 14.45 -11.13 -3.02
N ASP A 229 14.23 -12.38 -2.63
CA ASP A 229 13.49 -13.31 -3.47
C ASP A 229 11.98 -13.01 -3.33
N PHE A 230 11.31 -12.84 -4.46
CA PHE A 230 9.88 -12.57 -4.55
C PHE A 230 9.20 -13.62 -5.43
N PRO A 231 9.11 -14.87 -4.95
CA PRO A 231 8.57 -15.96 -5.75
C PRO A 231 7.08 -15.75 -6.01
N LEU A 232 6.72 -15.54 -7.27
CA LEU A 232 5.35 -15.44 -7.75
C LEU A 232 4.74 -16.84 -7.89
N TYR A 233 4.69 -17.58 -6.77
CA TYR A 233 4.34 -18.99 -6.70
C TYR A 233 2.94 -19.33 -7.25
N GLU A 234 2.09 -18.33 -7.49
CA GLU A 234 0.79 -18.50 -8.14
C GLU A 234 0.90 -18.75 -9.64
N THR A 235 1.94 -18.24 -10.28
CA THR A 235 2.16 -18.30 -11.73
C THR A 235 3.50 -18.94 -12.11
N HIS A 236 4.42 -19.03 -11.14
CA HIS A 236 5.75 -19.60 -11.28
C HIS A 236 5.91 -20.75 -10.27
N GLU A 237 5.63 -21.97 -10.74
CA GLU A 237 5.54 -23.18 -9.91
C GLU A 237 6.85 -23.49 -9.15
N TRP A 238 7.99 -23.29 -9.80
CA TRP A 238 9.34 -23.55 -9.28
C TRP A 238 10.01 -22.34 -8.63
N ALA A 239 9.43 -21.14 -8.69
CA ALA A 239 10.05 -19.93 -8.14
C ALA A 239 10.33 -20.04 -6.64
N PHE A 240 9.39 -20.59 -5.86
CA PHE A 240 9.56 -20.76 -4.41
C PHE A 240 10.64 -21.79 -4.06
N PRO A 241 10.64 -23.04 -4.59
CA PRO A 241 11.73 -23.98 -4.32
C PRO A 241 13.08 -23.52 -4.87
N ALA A 242 13.12 -22.78 -5.99
CA ALA A 242 14.35 -22.17 -6.49
C ALA A 242 14.89 -21.10 -5.53
N ALA A 243 14.01 -20.25 -4.98
CA ALA A 243 14.39 -19.28 -3.95
C ALA A 243 14.94 -19.97 -2.69
N LEU A 244 14.26 -21.01 -2.20
CA LEU A 244 14.74 -21.82 -1.07
C LEU A 244 16.14 -22.39 -1.34
N GLY A 245 16.35 -22.98 -2.53
CA GLY A 245 17.66 -23.50 -2.95
C GLY A 245 18.73 -22.41 -3.00
N GLY A 246 18.41 -21.25 -3.56
CA GLY A 246 19.31 -20.10 -3.62
C GLY A 246 19.74 -19.62 -2.22
N ARG A 247 18.79 -19.49 -1.30
CA ARG A 247 19.08 -19.11 0.10
C ARG A 247 19.83 -20.20 0.87
N ALA A 248 19.59 -21.48 0.58
CA ALA A 248 20.32 -22.57 1.20
C ALA A 248 21.81 -22.54 0.81
N ILE A 249 22.11 -22.31 -0.47
CA ILE A 249 23.49 -22.21 -0.97
C ILE A 249 24.22 -21.02 -0.33
N GLU A 250 23.59 -19.85 -0.25
CA GLU A 250 24.17 -18.65 0.39
C GLU A 250 24.57 -18.88 1.86
N LYS A 251 23.86 -19.78 2.58
CA LYS A 251 24.18 -20.06 3.99
C LYS A 251 25.35 -21.02 4.17
N VAL A 252 25.78 -21.72 3.12
CA VAL A 252 26.82 -22.77 3.21
C VAL A 252 28.05 -22.49 2.35
N ALA A 253 28.02 -21.50 1.46
CA ALA A 253 29.10 -21.08 0.56
C ALA A 253 29.48 -19.62 0.82
#